data_AF-Q67M51-F1
#
_entry.id   AF-Q67M51-F1
#
_cell.length_a   1.000
_cell.length_b   1.000
_cell.length_c   1.000
_cell.angle_alpha   90.00
_cell.angle_beta   90.00
_cell.angle_gamma   90.00
#
_symmetry.space_group_name_H-M   'P 1'
#
loop_
_entity.id
_entity.type
_entity.pdbx_description
1 polymer ?
#
loop_
_entity_poly.entity_id
_entity_poly.type
_entity_poly.pdbx_seq_one_letter_code
_entity_poly.pdbx_strand_id
1 'polypeptide(L)'
;MGIFRGFSQGGMEFHADLVLPYRSEFQSIPMHVQFLIVQLENQNEGVLGRITSTTADGRLTQGAGEDYGLRVIAEDREIPEDLRDQYLKYRVNIRVLGVLREVGGRIVFAPSQRRLPHVGSRVAFLSPELLREVAGHNLEGAELGFLALGEFIYARGDRRLKVEEWMQVREPVVVPRFPIRQLVSRRSFVFARAGFGKSNLNKLLFAGLYEETPTVEKRGGRQVPVGTIIFDPDGEYFWPDDKNRPGLCDVPHLQDRIVVFTNREAPSRFYQSFVAGGIKLDIRRLRPADVISIALSPEKQDQQNVRKLKGMNDADWSELVDAIAAEGNATDLGLIKRLLRLEEGQEAEALAARANMTTIVKMLHDRSSQMLDMLLAALKQGCICVVDVSQLRGSSALVLSGLILNHIFQHNQEQFTRAEPDTIPTIAVIEEAQSVLGPGGGSGAEPWRWLRCGALHCMGEGGPQVRPGCGDDHTAAGVDLYRDPEPGRQLVRLPLDLRSRPDGPEAGEQPLQRRPAQLAPERTDPRPCCVLEQQRRQAISSVHPGVQF
;
A
#
# COMPACT_ATOMS: atom_id res chain seq x y z
N MET A 1 -28.45 -24.19 -12.31
CA MET A 1 -28.36 -24.14 -10.85
C MET A 1 -29.49 -23.35 -10.22
N GLY A 2 -30.02 -22.32 -10.87
CA GLY A 2 -31.20 -21.61 -10.41
C GLY A 2 -31.64 -20.59 -11.44
N ILE A 3 -32.45 -19.62 -11.03
CA ILE A 3 -32.98 -18.57 -11.90
C ILE A 3 -32.68 -17.18 -11.36
N PHE A 4 -32.46 -16.25 -12.28
CA PHE A 4 -32.46 -14.83 -12.00
C PHE A 4 -33.89 -14.33 -11.69
N ARG A 5 -34.05 -13.61 -10.58
CA ARG A 5 -35.34 -13.02 -10.18
C ARG A 5 -35.45 -11.55 -10.56
N GLY A 6 -34.40 -10.77 -10.34
CA GLY A 6 -34.42 -9.34 -10.58
C GLY A 6 -33.23 -8.62 -9.94
N PHE A 7 -33.12 -7.32 -10.21
CA PHE A 7 -32.18 -6.46 -9.49
C PHE A 7 -32.81 -5.94 -8.20
N SER A 8 -31.99 -5.84 -7.16
CA SER A 8 -32.34 -5.22 -5.89
C SER A 8 -31.52 -3.94 -5.73
N GLN A 9 -32.13 -2.83 -5.32
CA GLN A 9 -31.38 -1.62 -5.01
C GLN A 9 -30.64 -1.80 -3.67
N GLY A 10 -29.33 -1.57 -3.68
CA GLY A 10 -28.46 -1.59 -2.50
C GLY A 10 -27.46 -0.44 -2.56
N GLY A 11 -27.87 0.77 -2.17
CA GLY A 11 -26.99 1.94 -2.17
C GLY A 11 -26.37 2.24 -3.54
N MET A 12 -25.05 2.49 -3.57
CA MET A 12 -24.28 2.74 -4.80
C MET A 12 -23.82 1.45 -5.52
N GLU A 13 -24.15 0.27 -5.00
CA GLU A 13 -23.72 -1.03 -5.55
C GLU A 13 -24.88 -1.73 -6.28
N PHE A 14 -24.56 -2.40 -7.39
CA PHE A 14 -25.55 -3.18 -8.15
C PHE A 14 -25.67 -4.58 -7.57
N HIS A 15 -26.86 -4.90 -7.06
CA HIS A 15 -27.18 -6.21 -6.50
C HIS A 15 -28.27 -6.92 -7.32
N ALA A 16 -28.19 -8.24 -7.39
CA ALA A 16 -29.19 -9.08 -8.03
C ALA A 16 -29.65 -10.21 -7.11
N ASP A 17 -30.94 -10.51 -7.19
CA ASP A 17 -31.56 -11.61 -6.47
C ASP A 17 -31.72 -12.82 -7.38
N LEU A 18 -31.32 -13.97 -6.85
CA LEU A 18 -31.38 -15.27 -7.49
C LEU A 18 -32.20 -16.21 -6.61
N VAL A 19 -32.80 -17.22 -7.25
CA VAL A 19 -33.46 -18.33 -6.56
C VAL A 19 -32.80 -19.63 -6.99
N LEU A 20 -32.21 -20.34 -6.04
CA LEU A 20 -31.64 -21.67 -6.22
C LEU A 20 -32.60 -22.71 -5.59
N PRO A 21 -32.83 -23.87 -6.23
CA PRO A 21 -33.51 -24.99 -5.57
C PRO A 21 -32.60 -25.55 -4.47
N TYR A 22 -33.19 -26.24 -3.49
CA TYR A 22 -32.40 -27.03 -2.55
C TYR A 22 -31.58 -28.10 -3.30
N ARG A 23 -30.35 -28.31 -2.82
CA ARG A 23 -29.50 -29.44 -3.15
C ARG A 23 -28.67 -29.79 -1.93
N SER A 24 -28.57 -31.06 -1.59
CA SER A 24 -27.78 -31.53 -0.44
C SER A 24 -26.30 -31.12 -0.53
N GLU A 25 -25.74 -31.09 -1.75
CA GLU A 25 -24.35 -30.69 -2.00
C GLU A 25 -24.01 -29.25 -1.54
N PHE A 26 -25.01 -28.37 -1.40
CA PHE A 26 -24.82 -26.98 -0.98
C PHE A 26 -24.25 -26.83 0.44
N GLN A 27 -24.42 -27.84 1.29
CA GLN A 27 -23.81 -27.88 2.62
C GLN A 27 -22.29 -28.07 2.57
N SER A 28 -21.77 -28.53 1.43
CA SER A 28 -20.37 -28.90 1.25
C SER A 28 -19.65 -28.01 0.24
N ILE A 29 -20.22 -26.86 -0.12
CA ILE A 29 -19.59 -25.87 -1.02
C ILE A 29 -19.61 -24.48 -0.35
N PRO A 30 -18.65 -23.59 -0.66
CA PRO A 30 -18.64 -22.25 -0.09
C PRO A 30 -19.80 -21.43 -0.67
N MET A 31 -20.89 -21.22 0.06
CA MET A 31 -22.01 -20.43 -0.47
C MET A 31 -21.75 -18.92 -0.42
N HIS A 32 -21.15 -18.41 0.65
CA HIS A 32 -20.81 -16.99 0.75
C HIS A 32 -19.52 -16.67 -0.03
N VAL A 33 -19.43 -15.49 -0.67
CA VAL A 33 -18.28 -15.02 -1.47
C VAL A 33 -18.03 -15.81 -2.78
N GLN A 34 -18.68 -16.95 -3.00
CA GLN A 34 -18.50 -17.71 -4.23
C GLN A 34 -19.02 -16.97 -5.47
N PHE A 35 -18.34 -17.19 -6.59
CA PHE A 35 -18.70 -16.59 -7.87
C PHE A 35 -19.80 -17.37 -8.58
N LEU A 36 -20.69 -16.63 -9.22
CA LEU A 36 -21.78 -17.13 -10.05
C LEU A 36 -21.80 -16.37 -11.38
N ILE A 37 -22.33 -17.02 -12.41
CA ILE A 37 -22.65 -16.38 -13.68
C ILE A 37 -24.15 -16.47 -13.96
N VAL A 38 -24.73 -15.36 -14.39
CA VAL A 38 -26.12 -15.25 -14.86
C VAL A 38 -26.10 -15.06 -16.37
N GLN A 39 -26.73 -15.96 -17.11
CA GLN A 39 -26.77 -15.89 -18.58
C GLN A 39 -27.42 -14.58 -19.06
N LEU A 40 -26.84 -13.96 -20.09
CA LEU A 40 -27.47 -12.87 -20.85
C LEU A 40 -28.20 -13.43 -22.09
N GLU A 41 -28.37 -12.61 -23.13
CA GLU A 41 -29.11 -12.94 -24.35
C GLU A 41 -28.57 -14.22 -25.01
N ASN A 42 -27.25 -14.34 -25.10
CA ASN A 42 -26.57 -15.49 -25.70
C ASN A 42 -25.79 -16.28 -24.65
N GLN A 43 -25.53 -17.56 -24.91
CA GLN A 43 -24.79 -18.44 -23.98
C GLN A 43 -23.32 -18.04 -23.82
N ASN A 44 -22.78 -17.26 -24.74
CA ASN A 44 -21.38 -16.82 -24.74
C ASN A 44 -21.15 -15.59 -23.86
N GLU A 45 -22.17 -15.09 -23.17
CA GLU A 45 -22.06 -13.94 -22.29
C GLU A 45 -22.93 -14.06 -21.04
N GLY A 46 -22.41 -13.55 -19.93
CA GLY A 46 -23.12 -13.59 -18.67
C GLY A 46 -22.62 -12.54 -17.68
N VAL A 47 -23.51 -12.17 -16.76
CA VAL A 47 -23.20 -11.29 -15.64
C VAL A 47 -22.46 -12.10 -14.59
N LEU A 48 -21.23 -11.69 -14.28
CA LEU A 48 -20.46 -12.23 -13.18
C LEU A 48 -20.91 -11.57 -11.88
N GLY A 49 -21.29 -12.40 -10.92
CA GLY A 49 -21.68 -11.99 -9.58
C GLY A 49 -20.91 -12.72 -8.50
N ARG A 50 -20.89 -12.13 -7.31
CA ARG A 50 -20.34 -12.72 -6.09
C ARG A 50 -21.44 -12.81 -5.04
N ILE A 51 -21.64 -13.97 -4.45
CA ILE A 51 -22.66 -14.17 -3.41
C ILE A 51 -22.32 -13.32 -2.19
N THR A 52 -23.27 -12.48 -1.78
CA THR A 52 -23.19 -11.62 -0.58
C THR A 52 -24.08 -12.13 0.53
N SER A 53 -25.15 -12.84 0.23
CA SER A 53 -25.96 -13.52 1.25
C SER A 53 -26.74 -14.68 0.66
N THR A 54 -27.12 -15.60 1.53
CA THR A 54 -27.98 -16.74 1.20
C THR A 54 -28.95 -16.93 2.35
N THR A 55 -30.24 -17.03 2.04
CA THR A 55 -31.28 -17.29 3.02
C THR A 55 -32.14 -18.45 2.56
N ALA A 56 -32.58 -19.28 3.51
CA ALA A 56 -33.58 -20.31 3.25
C ALA A 56 -34.92 -19.65 2.91
N ASP A 57 -35.62 -20.20 1.94
CA ASP A 57 -36.91 -19.73 1.42
C ASP A 57 -37.77 -20.92 0.99
N GLY A 58 -39.02 -20.69 0.62
CA GLY A 58 -39.96 -21.72 0.21
C GLY A 58 -40.99 -22.08 1.28
N ARG A 59 -41.76 -23.14 1.03
CA ARG A 59 -42.91 -23.51 1.89
C ARG A 59 -42.48 -24.14 3.20
N LEU A 60 -41.31 -24.77 3.24
CA LEU A 60 -40.78 -25.37 4.48
C LEU A 60 -40.34 -24.34 5.52
N THR A 61 -40.09 -23.10 5.10
CA THR A 61 -39.59 -22.02 5.97
C THR A 61 -40.68 -20.99 6.31
N GLN A 62 -41.95 -21.34 6.16
CA GLN A 62 -43.08 -20.41 6.36
C GLN A 62 -44.25 -21.13 7.03
N GLY A 63 -44.80 -20.55 8.10
CA GLY A 63 -46.09 -20.95 8.69
C GLY A 63 -46.15 -22.45 9.01
N ALA A 64 -47.05 -23.18 8.34
CA ALA A 64 -47.22 -24.62 8.55
C ALA A 64 -45.94 -25.46 8.32
N GLY A 65 -45.01 -25.00 7.48
CA GLY A 65 -43.72 -25.66 7.28
C GLY A 65 -42.80 -25.55 8.50
N GLU A 66 -42.83 -24.41 9.19
CA GLU A 66 -42.06 -24.19 10.43
C GLU A 66 -42.62 -25.07 11.55
N ASP A 67 -43.95 -25.11 11.71
CA ASP A 67 -44.63 -25.98 12.68
C ASP A 67 -44.30 -27.46 12.44
N TYR A 68 -44.25 -27.90 11.18
CA TYR A 68 -43.83 -29.26 10.82
C TYR A 68 -42.38 -29.52 11.23
N GLY A 69 -41.47 -28.58 10.93
CA GLY A 69 -40.06 -28.68 11.32
C GLY A 69 -39.87 -28.80 12.82
N LEU A 70 -40.58 -27.99 13.62
CA LEU A 70 -40.53 -28.05 15.08
C LEU A 70 -41.01 -29.40 15.63
N ARG A 71 -42.07 -29.98 15.06
CA ARG A 71 -42.57 -31.30 15.46
C ARG A 71 -41.56 -32.40 15.15
N VAL A 72 -40.99 -32.38 13.94
CA VAL A 72 -39.99 -33.35 13.50
C VAL A 72 -38.76 -33.33 14.43
N ILE A 73 -38.30 -32.15 14.83
CA ILE A 73 -37.21 -32.01 15.82
C ILE A 73 -37.62 -32.54 17.20
N ALA A 74 -38.84 -32.22 17.67
CA ALA A 74 -39.33 -32.70 18.96
C ALA A 74 -39.47 -34.23 19.02
N GLU A 75 -39.67 -34.86 17.87
CA GLU A 75 -39.74 -36.32 17.70
C GLU A 75 -38.37 -36.99 17.44
N ASP A 76 -37.26 -36.22 17.48
CA ASP A 76 -35.91 -36.69 17.14
C ASP A 76 -35.83 -37.34 15.74
N ARG A 77 -36.55 -36.74 14.79
CA ARG A 77 -36.61 -37.16 13.38
C ARG A 77 -35.94 -36.12 12.50
N GLU A 78 -35.54 -36.54 11.32
CA GLU A 78 -35.07 -35.64 10.27
C GLU A 78 -36.18 -35.31 9.27
N ILE A 79 -36.15 -34.10 8.71
CA ILE A 79 -37.02 -33.73 7.58
C ILE A 79 -36.59 -34.56 6.36
N PRO A 80 -37.49 -35.36 5.76
CA PRO A 80 -37.19 -36.14 4.56
C PRO A 80 -36.61 -35.30 3.41
N GLU A 81 -35.62 -35.85 2.72
CA GLU A 81 -34.92 -35.17 1.61
C GLU A 81 -35.85 -34.82 0.45
N ASP A 82 -36.85 -35.64 0.15
CA ASP A 82 -37.85 -35.37 -0.88
C ASP A 82 -38.71 -34.14 -0.57
N LEU A 83 -39.02 -33.90 0.71
CA LEU A 83 -39.68 -32.68 1.14
C LEU A 83 -38.76 -31.47 1.02
N ARG A 84 -37.47 -31.60 1.38
CA ARG A 84 -36.47 -30.53 1.19
C ARG A 84 -36.37 -30.17 -0.29
N ASP A 85 -36.19 -31.14 -1.16
CA ASP A 85 -36.10 -30.96 -2.62
C ASP A 85 -37.32 -30.23 -3.20
N GLN A 86 -38.54 -30.57 -2.74
CA GLN A 86 -39.77 -30.01 -3.28
C GLN A 86 -40.11 -28.62 -2.73
N TYR A 87 -39.84 -28.38 -1.44
CA TYR A 87 -40.41 -27.24 -0.71
C TYR A 87 -39.40 -26.27 -0.12
N LEU A 88 -38.11 -26.63 -0.09
CA LEU A 88 -37.02 -25.74 0.31
C LEU A 88 -36.34 -25.13 -0.92
N LYS A 89 -36.06 -23.84 -0.84
CA LYS A 89 -35.31 -23.08 -1.84
C LYS A 89 -34.35 -22.16 -1.12
N TYR A 90 -33.39 -21.63 -1.85
CA TYR A 90 -32.48 -20.61 -1.34
C TYR A 90 -32.65 -19.33 -2.14
N ARG A 91 -32.87 -18.23 -1.42
CA ARG A 91 -32.76 -16.89 -1.99
C ARG A 91 -31.32 -16.45 -1.83
N VAL A 92 -30.70 -16.08 -2.94
CA VAL A 92 -29.28 -15.72 -2.99
C VAL A 92 -29.17 -14.32 -3.52
N ASN A 93 -28.53 -13.44 -2.76
CA ASN A 93 -28.18 -12.11 -3.21
C ASN A 93 -26.75 -12.12 -3.72
N ILE A 94 -26.52 -11.52 -4.88
CA ILE A 94 -25.19 -11.35 -5.47
C ILE A 94 -24.88 -9.87 -5.64
N ARG A 95 -23.61 -9.52 -5.40
CA ARG A 95 -23.04 -8.27 -5.91
C ARG A 95 -22.58 -8.49 -7.34
N VAL A 96 -23.03 -7.65 -8.25
CA VAL A 96 -22.62 -7.69 -9.65
C VAL A 96 -21.22 -7.11 -9.79
N LEU A 97 -20.31 -7.87 -10.41
CA LEU A 97 -18.93 -7.47 -10.66
C LEU A 97 -18.72 -6.92 -12.07
N GLY A 98 -19.45 -7.47 -13.05
CA GLY A 98 -19.32 -7.08 -14.45
C GLY A 98 -19.90 -8.14 -15.38
N VAL A 99 -19.44 -8.13 -16.63
CA VAL A 99 -19.88 -9.09 -17.66
C VAL A 99 -18.67 -9.88 -18.16
N LEU A 100 -18.82 -11.19 -18.24
CA LEU A 100 -17.89 -12.09 -18.94
C LEU A 100 -18.44 -12.39 -20.32
N ARG A 101 -17.57 -12.39 -21.33
CA ARG A 101 -17.91 -12.77 -22.71
C ARG A 101 -16.83 -13.66 -23.28
N GLU A 102 -17.23 -14.64 -24.06
CA GLU A 102 -16.32 -15.41 -24.88
C GLU A 102 -16.17 -14.74 -26.25
N VAL A 103 -14.95 -14.35 -26.58
CA VAL A 103 -14.61 -13.71 -27.87
C VAL A 103 -13.41 -14.46 -28.45
N GLY A 104 -13.63 -15.19 -29.55
CA GLY A 104 -12.58 -15.95 -30.23
C GLY A 104 -11.90 -16.99 -29.33
N GLY A 105 -12.67 -17.68 -28.48
CA GLY A 105 -12.17 -18.68 -27.53
C GLY A 105 -11.45 -18.09 -26.31
N ARG A 106 -11.46 -16.75 -26.14
CA ARG A 106 -10.90 -16.07 -24.98
C ARG A 106 -12.01 -15.50 -24.11
N ILE A 107 -11.83 -15.57 -22.80
CA ILE A 107 -12.73 -14.91 -21.86
C ILE A 107 -12.31 -13.45 -21.71
N VAL A 108 -13.27 -12.55 -21.89
CA VAL A 108 -13.10 -11.11 -21.76
C VAL A 108 -14.01 -10.59 -20.66
N PHE A 109 -13.41 -9.93 -19.66
CA PHE A 109 -14.13 -9.25 -18.60
C PHE A 109 -14.38 -7.79 -18.96
N ALA A 110 -15.64 -7.35 -18.83
CA ALA A 110 -16.03 -5.96 -18.93
C ALA A 110 -16.51 -5.44 -17.56
N PRO A 111 -15.89 -4.39 -16.99
CA PRO A 111 -16.21 -3.85 -15.66
C PRO A 111 -17.49 -3.00 -15.66
N SER A 112 -18.45 -3.33 -16.52
CA SER A 112 -19.75 -2.66 -16.54
C SER A 112 -20.82 -3.64 -16.97
N GLN A 113 -21.94 -3.58 -16.27
CA GLN A 113 -23.17 -4.25 -16.67
C GLN A 113 -24.15 -3.18 -17.12
N ARG A 114 -24.41 -3.13 -18.44
CA ARG A 114 -25.39 -2.20 -19.05
C ARG A 114 -26.63 -2.90 -19.61
N ARG A 115 -26.70 -4.23 -19.45
CA ARG A 115 -27.77 -5.07 -19.98
C ARG A 115 -28.35 -5.91 -18.85
N LEU A 116 -29.66 -6.00 -18.81
CA LEU A 116 -30.41 -6.72 -17.78
C LEU A 116 -30.60 -8.18 -18.23
N PRO A 117 -30.24 -9.18 -17.41
CA PRO A 117 -30.71 -10.53 -17.62
C PRO A 117 -32.25 -10.58 -17.57
N HIS A 118 -32.86 -11.48 -18.32
CA HIS A 118 -34.30 -11.72 -18.23
C HIS A 118 -34.65 -12.49 -16.95
N VAL A 119 -35.84 -12.25 -16.40
CA VAL A 119 -36.38 -13.11 -15.33
C VAL A 119 -36.42 -14.56 -15.83
N GLY A 120 -35.90 -15.49 -15.02
CA GLY A 120 -35.76 -16.89 -15.44
C GLY A 120 -34.43 -17.22 -16.11
N SER A 121 -33.54 -16.25 -16.34
CA SER A 121 -32.20 -16.50 -16.90
C SER A 121 -31.44 -17.52 -16.06
N ARG A 122 -30.72 -18.41 -16.74
CA ARG A 122 -30.00 -19.51 -16.10
C ARG A 122 -28.85 -19.00 -15.26
N VAL A 123 -28.71 -19.58 -14.07
CA VAL A 123 -27.61 -19.33 -13.15
C VAL A 123 -26.74 -20.58 -13.05
N ALA A 124 -25.42 -20.40 -13.04
CA ALA A 124 -24.43 -21.46 -12.84
C ALA A 124 -23.25 -21.00 -11.98
N PHE A 125 -22.62 -21.93 -11.26
CA PHE A 125 -21.27 -21.74 -10.72
C PHE A 125 -20.25 -21.71 -11.85
N LEU A 126 -19.08 -21.11 -11.60
CA LEU A 126 -18.00 -21.08 -12.57
C LEU A 126 -17.41 -22.49 -12.77
N SER A 127 -17.02 -22.82 -14.00
CA SER A 127 -16.20 -24.01 -14.24
C SER A 127 -14.80 -23.83 -13.63
N PRO A 128 -14.02 -24.92 -13.44
CA PRO A 128 -12.64 -24.82 -12.96
C PRO A 128 -11.77 -23.83 -13.75
N GLU A 129 -11.90 -23.81 -15.07
CA GLU A 129 -11.15 -22.95 -15.98
C GLU A 129 -11.57 -21.49 -15.80
N LEU A 130 -12.87 -21.23 -15.73
CA LEU A 130 -13.40 -19.88 -15.57
C LEU A 130 -13.10 -19.32 -14.18
N LEU A 131 -13.10 -20.17 -13.15
CA LEU A 131 -12.69 -19.78 -11.80
C LEU A 131 -11.22 -19.36 -11.77
N ARG A 132 -10.32 -20.13 -12.41
CA ARG A 132 -8.91 -19.76 -12.54
C ARG A 132 -8.74 -18.40 -13.23
N GLU A 133 -9.46 -18.19 -14.33
CA GLU A 133 -9.40 -16.93 -15.07
C GLU A 133 -9.87 -15.73 -14.21
N VAL A 134 -11.06 -15.83 -13.62
CA VAL A 134 -11.67 -14.74 -12.82
C VAL A 134 -10.89 -14.46 -11.53
N ALA A 135 -10.31 -15.49 -10.91
CA ALA A 135 -9.48 -15.35 -9.72
C ALA A 135 -8.05 -14.85 -10.02
N GLY A 136 -7.72 -14.58 -11.29
CA GLY A 136 -6.42 -14.05 -11.69
C GLY A 136 -5.28 -15.07 -11.64
N HIS A 137 -5.59 -16.37 -11.74
CA HIS A 137 -4.57 -17.42 -11.74
C HIS A 137 -3.65 -17.37 -12.96
N ASN A 138 -4.23 -17.02 -14.11
CA ASN A 138 -3.51 -16.98 -15.39
C ASN A 138 -2.81 -15.63 -15.63
N LEU A 139 -2.88 -14.69 -14.68
CA LEU A 139 -2.17 -13.42 -14.78
C LEU A 139 -0.67 -13.63 -14.57
N GLU A 140 0.12 -12.67 -15.05
CA GLU A 140 1.53 -12.54 -14.67
C GLU A 140 1.67 -11.70 -13.41
N GLY A 141 2.68 -12.01 -12.60
CA GLY A 141 3.01 -11.26 -11.38
C GLY A 141 3.25 -12.16 -10.17
N ALA A 142 3.25 -11.55 -8.98
CA ALA A 142 3.52 -12.27 -7.74
C ALA A 142 2.33 -13.13 -7.33
N GLU A 143 2.62 -14.36 -6.92
CA GLU A 143 1.62 -15.26 -6.35
C GLU A 143 1.21 -14.76 -4.96
N LEU A 144 -0.09 -14.65 -4.70
CA LEU A 144 -0.64 -14.21 -3.41
C LEU A 144 -0.94 -15.39 -2.45
N GLY A 145 -0.68 -16.62 -2.89
CA GLY A 145 -1.10 -17.85 -2.23
C GLY A 145 -2.31 -18.49 -2.91
N PHE A 146 -2.94 -19.46 -2.25
CA PHE A 146 -4.11 -20.15 -2.78
C PHE A 146 -5.39 -19.35 -2.56
N LEU A 147 -6.34 -19.44 -3.50
CA LEU A 147 -7.68 -18.90 -3.30
C LEU A 147 -8.35 -19.62 -2.13
N ALA A 148 -8.69 -18.87 -1.09
CA ALA A 148 -9.39 -19.35 0.09
C ALA A 148 -10.73 -18.63 0.22
N LEU A 149 -11.81 -19.41 0.39
CA LEU A 149 -13.14 -18.93 0.71
C LEU A 149 -13.53 -19.48 2.09
N GLY A 150 -12.99 -18.87 3.15
CA GLY A 150 -13.10 -19.41 4.50
C GLY A 150 -12.31 -20.71 4.65
N GLU A 151 -12.97 -21.79 5.09
CA GLU A 151 -12.36 -23.12 5.22
C GLU A 151 -12.05 -23.80 3.87
N PHE A 152 -12.62 -23.31 2.77
CA PHE A 152 -12.50 -23.93 1.44
C PHE A 152 -11.26 -23.41 0.72
N ILE A 153 -10.25 -24.27 0.56
CA ILE A 153 -8.94 -23.90 -0.03
C ILE A 153 -8.77 -24.56 -1.39
N TYR A 154 -8.67 -23.76 -2.46
CA TYR A 154 -8.54 -24.24 -3.84
C TYR A 154 -7.07 -24.59 -4.18
N ALA A 155 -6.63 -25.76 -3.70
CA ALA A 155 -5.24 -26.20 -3.79
C ALA A 155 -5.06 -27.72 -3.88
N ARG A 156 -6.12 -28.46 -4.26
CA ARG A 156 -6.09 -29.93 -4.27
C ARG A 156 -4.93 -30.47 -5.11
N GLY A 157 -4.06 -31.26 -4.47
CA GLY A 157 -2.90 -31.90 -5.09
C GLY A 157 -1.63 -31.05 -5.15
N ASP A 158 -1.66 -29.78 -4.72
CA ASP A 158 -0.46 -28.93 -4.65
C ASP A 158 0.32 -29.20 -3.36
N ARG A 159 1.61 -29.51 -3.49
CA ARG A 159 2.48 -29.89 -2.36
C ARG A 159 2.89 -28.71 -1.48
N ARG A 160 2.69 -27.47 -1.95
CA ARG A 160 3.00 -26.25 -1.17
C ARG A 160 1.98 -25.99 -0.07
N LEU A 161 0.77 -26.54 -0.19
CA LEU A 161 -0.24 -26.41 0.86
C LEU A 161 0.11 -27.31 2.04
N LYS A 162 0.34 -26.70 3.20
CA LYS A 162 0.26 -27.42 4.48
C LYS A 162 -1.20 -27.49 4.90
N VAL A 163 -1.79 -28.68 4.80
CA VAL A 163 -3.19 -28.92 5.18
C VAL A 163 -3.31 -28.92 6.71
N GLU A 164 -4.24 -28.11 7.22
CA GLU A 164 -4.62 -28.06 8.64
C GLU A 164 -6.02 -28.71 8.82
N GLU A 165 -6.35 -29.17 10.03
CA GLU A 165 -7.56 -29.98 10.29
C GLU A 165 -8.88 -29.29 9.90
N TRP A 166 -8.94 -27.97 9.98
CA TRP A 166 -10.12 -27.18 9.63
C TRP A 166 -10.26 -26.93 8.12
N MET A 167 -9.26 -27.29 7.30
CA MET A 167 -9.26 -26.97 5.88
C MET A 167 -10.03 -27.99 5.04
N GLN A 168 -10.92 -27.49 4.20
CA GLN A 168 -11.57 -28.27 3.14
C GLN A 168 -10.87 -28.01 1.81
N VAL A 169 -9.97 -28.92 1.41
CA VAL A 169 -9.19 -28.74 0.17
C VAL A 169 -10.03 -29.07 -1.07
N ARG A 170 -10.17 -28.08 -1.96
CA ARG A 170 -11.00 -28.11 -3.17
C ARG A 170 -10.18 -28.07 -4.44
N GLU A 171 -10.80 -28.57 -5.50
CA GLU A 171 -10.34 -28.43 -6.88
C GLU A 171 -11.10 -27.28 -7.58
N PRO A 172 -10.50 -26.63 -8.58
CA PRO A 172 -9.12 -26.80 -9.05
C PRO A 172 -8.09 -26.14 -8.11
N VAL A 173 -6.80 -26.33 -8.37
CA VAL A 173 -5.76 -25.44 -7.83
C VAL A 173 -5.95 -24.05 -8.43
N VAL A 174 -6.09 -23.03 -7.58
CA VAL A 174 -6.23 -21.63 -7.96
C VAL A 174 -5.27 -20.80 -7.12
N VAL A 175 -4.33 -20.14 -7.79
CA VAL A 175 -3.31 -19.28 -7.18
C VAL A 175 -3.46 -17.88 -7.76
N PRO A 176 -4.20 -16.96 -7.11
CA PRO A 176 -4.31 -15.58 -7.57
C PRO A 176 -2.94 -14.91 -7.68
N ARG A 177 -2.76 -14.14 -8.76
CA ARG A 177 -1.54 -13.37 -9.00
C ARG A 177 -1.81 -11.88 -9.02
N PHE A 178 -0.90 -11.15 -8.40
CA PHE A 178 -0.91 -9.70 -8.36
C PHE A 178 0.08 -9.14 -9.39
N PRO A 179 -0.37 -8.31 -10.36
CA PRO A 179 0.50 -7.67 -11.33
C PRO A 179 1.47 -6.69 -10.67
N ILE A 180 2.60 -7.21 -10.20
CA ILE A 180 3.50 -6.57 -9.24
C ILE A 180 4.07 -5.23 -9.72
N ARG A 181 4.26 -5.08 -11.05
CA ARG A 181 4.67 -3.82 -11.68
C ARG A 181 3.68 -2.68 -11.47
N GLN A 182 2.42 -2.97 -11.11
CA GLN A 182 1.46 -1.94 -10.72
C GLN A 182 1.88 -1.22 -9.43
N LEU A 183 2.74 -1.81 -8.58
CA LEU A 183 3.39 -1.13 -7.46
C LEU A 183 4.35 -0.02 -7.90
N VAL A 184 4.71 0.07 -9.18
CA VAL A 184 5.52 1.17 -9.74
C VAL A 184 4.66 2.27 -10.35
N SER A 185 3.43 2.01 -10.81
CA SER A 185 2.56 3.01 -11.47
C SER A 185 1.24 3.40 -10.77
N ARG A 186 0.64 2.55 -9.93
CA ARG A 186 -0.64 2.77 -9.23
C ARG A 186 -0.56 2.81 -7.70
N ARG A 187 -1.41 3.64 -7.07
CA ARG A 187 -1.59 3.64 -5.61
C ARG A 187 -2.23 2.33 -5.15
N SER A 188 -1.74 1.77 -4.04
CA SER A 188 -2.26 0.54 -3.44
C SER A 188 -2.56 0.76 -1.95
N PHE A 189 -3.38 -0.11 -1.40
CA PHE A 189 -3.76 -0.05 0.01
C PHE A 189 -3.92 -1.49 0.49
N VAL A 190 -3.38 -1.80 1.66
CA VAL A 190 -3.44 -3.13 2.25
C VAL A 190 -4.24 -3.05 3.54
N PHE A 191 -5.42 -3.66 3.53
CA PHE A 191 -6.32 -3.67 4.67
C PHE A 191 -6.44 -5.09 5.21
N ALA A 192 -6.13 -5.27 6.50
CA ALA A 192 -6.43 -6.48 7.24
C ALA A 192 -6.43 -6.16 8.74
N ARG A 193 -7.07 -7.03 9.54
CA ARG A 193 -6.98 -6.94 11.00
C ARG A 193 -5.53 -7.10 11.48
N ALA A 194 -5.23 -6.67 12.71
CA ALA A 194 -3.92 -6.91 13.31
C ALA A 194 -3.62 -8.42 13.36
N GLY A 195 -2.40 -8.82 13.01
CA GLY A 195 -2.00 -10.23 12.95
C GLY A 195 -2.39 -11.01 11.69
N PHE A 196 -3.10 -10.40 10.73
CA PHE A 196 -3.52 -11.08 9.49
C PHE A 196 -2.48 -11.03 8.36
N GLY A 197 -1.21 -10.79 8.69
CA GLY A 197 -0.09 -10.93 7.74
C GLY A 197 0.11 -9.76 6.76
N LYS A 198 -0.31 -8.54 7.09
CA LYS A 198 -0.13 -7.36 6.22
C LYS A 198 1.36 -7.10 5.87
N SER A 199 2.23 -7.05 6.88
CA SER A 199 3.68 -6.87 6.70
C SER A 199 4.30 -8.01 5.89
N ASN A 200 3.82 -9.25 6.08
CA ASN A 200 4.28 -10.40 5.30
C ASN A 200 3.88 -10.30 3.82
N LEU A 201 2.65 -9.84 3.53
CA LEU A 201 2.22 -9.56 2.17
C LEU A 201 3.12 -8.49 1.53
N ASN A 202 3.44 -7.41 2.25
CA ASN A 202 4.34 -6.38 1.73
C ASN A 202 5.74 -6.93 1.47
N LYS A 203 6.30 -7.72 2.39
CA LYS A 203 7.60 -8.37 2.18
C LYS A 203 7.60 -9.25 0.92
N LEU A 204 6.55 -10.06 0.73
CA LEU A 204 6.39 -10.90 -0.46
C LEU A 204 6.31 -10.06 -1.76
N LEU A 205 5.51 -8.98 -1.73
CA LEU A 205 5.35 -8.08 -2.86
C LEU A 205 6.63 -7.30 -3.19
N PHE A 206 7.43 -6.88 -2.21
CA PHE A 206 8.70 -6.21 -2.50
C PHE A 206 9.80 -7.20 -2.88
N ALA A 207 9.81 -8.41 -2.29
CA ALA A 207 10.73 -9.46 -2.72
C ALA A 207 10.51 -9.86 -4.18
N GLY A 208 9.26 -10.01 -4.62
CA GLY A 208 8.94 -10.28 -6.03
C GLY A 208 9.20 -9.07 -6.95
N LEU A 209 8.96 -7.84 -6.48
CA LEU A 209 9.14 -6.64 -7.30
C LEU A 209 10.62 -6.41 -7.62
N TYR A 210 11.49 -6.74 -6.66
CA TYR A 210 12.93 -6.54 -6.71
C TYR A 210 13.71 -7.82 -7.07
N GLU A 211 13.07 -8.83 -7.67
CA GLU A 211 13.81 -9.90 -8.39
C GLU A 211 14.72 -9.27 -9.45
N GLU A 212 14.17 -8.31 -10.19
CA GLU A 212 14.88 -7.35 -11.02
C GLU A 212 14.64 -5.94 -10.48
N THR A 213 15.62 -5.04 -10.56
CA THR A 213 15.43 -3.66 -10.10
C THR A 213 14.32 -2.99 -10.93
N PRO A 214 13.22 -2.54 -10.32
CA PRO A 214 12.13 -1.89 -11.04
C PRO A 214 12.59 -0.57 -11.66
N THR A 215 12.13 -0.28 -12.87
CA THR A 215 12.45 0.97 -13.59
C THR A 215 11.20 1.71 -14.04
N VAL A 216 11.35 3.02 -14.26
CA VAL A 216 10.40 3.85 -15.02
C VAL A 216 11.10 4.45 -16.22
N GLU A 217 10.36 4.61 -17.31
CA GLU A 217 10.85 5.27 -18.50
C GLU A 217 10.75 6.80 -18.37
N LYS A 218 11.85 7.49 -18.64
CA LYS A 218 11.92 8.95 -18.74
C LYS A 218 12.18 9.39 -20.17
N ARG A 219 12.13 10.71 -20.41
CA ARG A 219 12.38 11.34 -21.72
C ARG A 219 13.58 10.71 -22.42
N GLY A 220 13.44 10.42 -23.71
CA GLY A 220 14.47 9.79 -24.53
C GLY A 220 14.62 8.27 -24.30
N GLY A 221 13.59 7.59 -23.77
CA GLY A 221 13.60 6.15 -23.55
C GLY A 221 14.51 5.69 -22.40
N ARG A 222 14.96 6.64 -21.55
CA ARG A 222 15.90 6.35 -20.47
C ARG A 222 15.20 5.58 -19.36
N GLN A 223 15.66 4.38 -19.06
CA GLN A 223 15.21 3.60 -17.91
C GLN A 223 15.89 4.12 -16.64
N VAL A 224 15.09 4.51 -15.64
CA VAL A 224 15.58 5.00 -14.35
C VAL A 224 15.10 4.07 -13.24
N PRO A 225 15.98 3.59 -12.35
CA PRO A 225 15.61 2.76 -11.22
C PRO A 225 14.58 3.41 -10.30
N VAL A 226 13.78 2.57 -9.65
CA VAL A 226 12.79 2.95 -8.66
C VAL A 226 13.28 2.49 -7.29
N GLY A 227 13.50 3.44 -6.39
CA GLY A 227 13.81 3.16 -4.98
C GLY A 227 12.54 2.91 -4.18
N THR A 228 12.64 2.13 -3.11
CA THR A 228 11.55 1.96 -2.13
C THR A 228 12.01 2.46 -0.78
N ILE A 229 11.17 3.21 -0.07
CA ILE A 229 11.37 3.56 1.33
C ILE A 229 10.26 2.95 2.19
N ILE A 230 10.65 2.25 3.24
CA ILE A 230 9.73 1.63 4.21
C ILE A 230 10.02 2.24 5.57
N PHE A 231 9.02 2.89 6.18
CA PHE A 231 9.08 3.29 7.58
C PHE A 231 8.56 2.14 8.43
N ASP A 232 9.42 1.55 9.25
CA ASP A 232 9.15 0.32 9.97
C ASP A 232 8.93 0.61 11.48
N PRO A 233 7.68 0.82 11.93
CA PRO A 233 7.37 1.10 13.33
C PRO A 233 7.44 -0.14 14.23
N ASP A 234 7.35 -1.34 13.67
CA ASP A 234 7.39 -2.58 14.45
C ASP A 234 8.74 -3.29 14.35
N GLY A 235 9.61 -2.86 13.42
CA GLY A 235 10.93 -3.43 13.22
C GLY A 235 10.89 -4.84 12.59
N GLU A 236 9.84 -5.16 11.84
CA GLU A 236 9.55 -6.50 11.28
C GLU A 236 10.02 -6.70 9.82
N TYR A 237 10.52 -5.64 9.16
CA TYR A 237 10.80 -5.68 7.72
C TYR A 237 12.19 -6.19 7.35
N PHE A 238 13.23 -5.90 8.14
CA PHE A 238 14.61 -6.04 7.65
C PHE A 238 15.34 -7.31 8.13
N TRP A 239 15.35 -7.63 9.42
CA TRP A 239 15.99 -8.85 9.97
C TRP A 239 14.96 -9.74 10.67
N PRO A 240 15.32 -11.00 11.00
CA PRO A 240 14.42 -11.85 11.74
C PRO A 240 14.04 -11.27 13.10
N ASP A 241 12.81 -11.55 13.49
CA ASP A 241 12.33 -11.25 14.83
C ASP A 241 12.78 -12.31 15.84
N ASP A 242 12.34 -12.16 17.10
CA ASP A 242 12.63 -13.10 18.19
C ASP A 242 12.06 -14.52 17.95
N LYS A 243 11.07 -14.65 17.06
CA LYS A 243 10.49 -15.92 16.61
C LYS A 243 11.16 -16.48 15.35
N ASN A 244 12.27 -15.87 14.90
CA ASN A 244 13.02 -16.26 13.72
C ASN A 244 12.18 -16.23 12.42
N ARG A 245 11.15 -15.37 12.36
CA ARG A 245 10.38 -15.09 11.14
C ARG A 245 11.26 -14.24 10.21
N PRO A 246 11.46 -14.61 8.94
CA PRO A 246 12.42 -13.93 8.07
C PRO A 246 12.01 -12.49 7.74
N GLY A 247 13.03 -11.63 7.63
CA GLY A 247 12.95 -10.29 7.07
C GLY A 247 13.39 -10.25 5.61
N LEU A 248 13.43 -9.04 5.04
CA LEU A 248 13.87 -8.82 3.66
C LEU A 248 15.36 -9.14 3.46
N CYS A 249 16.21 -8.97 4.48
CA CYS A 249 17.64 -9.27 4.35
C CYS A 249 17.93 -10.77 4.19
N ASP A 250 16.97 -11.62 4.55
CA ASP A 250 17.07 -13.08 4.40
C ASP A 250 16.78 -13.55 2.96
N VAL A 251 16.26 -12.65 2.11
CA VAL A 251 15.95 -12.94 0.71
C VAL A 251 17.25 -12.84 -0.13
N PRO A 252 17.75 -13.95 -0.71
CA PRO A 252 19.09 -13.96 -1.33
C PRO A 252 19.29 -12.93 -2.45
N HIS A 253 18.28 -12.72 -3.31
CA HIS A 253 18.37 -11.78 -4.43
C HIS A 253 18.13 -10.32 -4.05
N LEU A 254 17.89 -10.02 -2.77
CA LEU A 254 17.78 -8.65 -2.26
C LEU A 254 19.04 -8.19 -1.51
N GLN A 255 20.04 -9.06 -1.32
CA GLN A 255 21.19 -8.78 -0.47
C GLN A 255 21.97 -7.52 -0.88
N ASP A 256 22.06 -7.24 -2.18
CA ASP A 256 22.71 -6.06 -2.76
C ASP A 256 21.76 -4.87 -2.95
N ARG A 257 20.47 -5.04 -2.66
CA ARG A 257 19.40 -4.06 -2.92
C ARG A 257 18.75 -3.54 -1.64
N ILE A 258 19.20 -3.93 -0.46
CA ILE A 258 18.64 -3.46 0.82
C ILE A 258 19.65 -2.56 1.54
N VAL A 259 19.13 -1.45 2.07
CA VAL A 259 19.85 -0.54 2.95
C VAL A 259 18.98 -0.29 4.19
N VAL A 260 19.56 -0.46 5.38
CA VAL A 260 18.85 -0.30 6.65
C VAL A 260 19.39 0.91 7.39
N PHE A 261 18.49 1.76 7.88
CA PHE A 261 18.79 2.83 8.82
C PHE A 261 18.17 2.47 10.17
N THR A 262 18.99 2.18 11.17
CA THR A 262 18.53 1.72 12.48
C THR A 262 19.53 2.10 13.57
N ASN A 263 19.01 2.31 14.78
CA ASN A 263 19.83 2.44 16.00
C ASN A 263 19.91 1.11 16.78
N ARG A 264 19.29 0.02 16.28
CA ARG A 264 19.35 -1.31 16.89
C ARG A 264 20.73 -1.92 16.65
N GLU A 265 21.20 -2.66 17.64
CA GLU A 265 22.37 -3.51 17.49
C GLU A 265 22.03 -4.73 16.63
N ALA A 266 22.88 -5.03 15.66
CA ALA A 266 22.69 -6.18 14.79
C ALA A 266 22.97 -7.51 15.52
N PRO A 267 22.12 -8.54 15.33
CA PRO A 267 22.35 -9.82 15.97
C PRO A 267 23.53 -10.60 15.36
N SER A 268 24.05 -10.16 14.20
CA SER A 268 25.23 -10.76 13.57
C SER A 268 25.95 -9.78 12.65
N ARG A 269 27.20 -10.11 12.25
CA ARG A 269 27.96 -9.35 11.25
C ARG A 269 27.28 -9.33 9.87
N PHE A 270 26.57 -10.41 9.52
CA PHE A 270 25.80 -10.49 8.30
C PHE A 270 24.74 -9.39 8.27
N TYR A 271 23.91 -9.32 9.31
CA TYR A 271 22.88 -8.30 9.44
C TYR A 271 23.46 -6.88 9.54
N GLN A 272 24.55 -6.71 10.30
CA GLN A 272 25.26 -5.42 10.39
C GLN A 272 25.68 -4.86 9.02
N SER A 273 25.98 -5.72 8.04
CA SER A 273 26.42 -5.31 6.70
C SER A 273 25.35 -4.59 5.85
N PHE A 274 24.10 -4.63 6.29
CA PHE A 274 22.98 -3.89 5.69
C PHE A 274 22.80 -2.49 6.30
N VAL A 275 23.37 -2.23 7.48
CA VAL A 275 23.18 -0.96 8.20
C VAL A 275 24.05 0.13 7.59
N ALA A 276 23.41 1.17 7.07
CA ALA A 276 24.07 2.37 6.55
C ALA A 276 24.34 3.42 7.64
N GLY A 277 23.49 3.49 8.68
CA GLY A 277 23.63 4.46 9.76
C GLY A 277 22.40 4.51 10.65
N GLY A 278 22.40 5.47 11.59
CA GLY A 278 21.25 5.74 12.46
C GLY A 278 20.12 6.50 11.75
N ILE A 279 19.09 6.83 12.51
CA ILE A 279 17.85 7.45 12.00
C ILE A 279 17.73 8.96 12.22
N LYS A 280 18.73 9.57 12.86
CA LYS A 280 18.76 11.03 13.08
C LYS A 280 19.21 11.76 11.82
N LEU A 281 18.82 13.03 11.69
CA LEU A 281 19.08 13.90 10.56
C LEU A 281 20.03 15.03 10.94
N ASP A 282 20.81 15.53 9.99
CA ASP A 282 21.40 16.87 10.13
C ASP A 282 20.37 17.94 9.72
N ILE A 283 19.51 18.36 10.65
CA ILE A 283 18.44 19.33 10.38
C ILE A 283 18.94 20.74 10.02
N ARG A 284 20.24 21.04 10.17
CA ARG A 284 20.83 22.32 9.73
C ARG A 284 20.79 22.47 8.21
N ARG A 285 20.74 21.33 7.51
CA ARG A 285 20.69 21.23 6.04
C ARG A 285 19.25 21.23 5.50
N LEU A 286 18.25 21.41 6.36
CA LEU A 286 16.83 21.45 6.01
C LEU A 286 16.30 22.87 6.17
N ARG A 287 15.31 23.23 5.36
CA ARG A 287 14.68 24.55 5.45
C ARG A 287 13.96 24.70 6.80
N PRO A 288 14.11 25.82 7.52
CA PRO A 288 13.48 26.03 8.83
C PRO A 288 11.96 25.86 8.76
N ALA A 289 11.32 26.41 7.73
CA ALA A 289 9.88 26.31 7.52
C ALA A 289 9.38 24.85 7.46
N ASP A 290 10.13 23.96 6.80
CA ASP A 290 9.77 22.54 6.71
C ASP A 290 9.91 21.85 8.07
N VAL A 291 11.06 22.03 8.73
CA VAL A 291 11.33 21.40 10.04
C VAL A 291 10.28 21.81 11.06
N ILE A 292 10.01 23.11 11.17
CA ILE A 292 9.10 23.66 12.17
C ILE A 292 7.63 23.30 11.87
N SER A 293 7.22 23.32 10.60
CA SER A 293 5.83 23.00 10.23
C SER A 293 5.52 21.51 10.40
N ILE A 294 6.52 20.64 10.24
CA ILE A 294 6.34 19.20 10.41
C ILE A 294 6.48 18.79 11.88
N ALA A 295 7.45 19.36 12.61
CA ALA A 295 7.80 18.88 13.95
C ALA A 295 6.92 19.43 15.09
N LEU A 296 6.25 20.57 14.90
CA LEU A 296 5.38 21.17 15.92
C LEU A 296 3.90 20.90 15.64
N SER A 297 3.11 20.75 16.71
CA SER A 297 1.67 20.51 16.61
C SER A 297 0.91 21.70 16.00
N PRO A 298 -0.25 21.49 15.36
CA PRO A 298 -1.03 22.56 14.73
C PRO A 298 -1.33 23.74 15.65
N GLU A 299 -1.59 23.50 16.94
CA GLU A 299 -1.94 24.54 17.92
C GLU A 299 -0.77 25.50 18.19
N LYS A 300 0.47 25.05 17.96
CA LYS A 300 1.66 25.89 18.09
C LYS A 300 1.97 26.69 16.83
N GLN A 301 1.39 26.33 15.69
CA GLN A 301 1.76 26.91 14.38
C GLN A 301 1.42 28.40 14.27
N ASP A 302 0.43 28.87 15.03
CA ASP A 302 0.01 30.29 15.05
C ASP A 302 0.80 31.17 16.02
N GLN A 303 1.68 30.59 16.84
CA GLN A 303 2.47 31.36 17.80
C GLN A 303 3.54 32.22 17.10
N GLN A 304 3.77 33.44 17.62
CA GLN A 304 4.67 34.41 16.99
C GLN A 304 6.13 33.91 16.92
N ASN A 305 6.63 33.26 17.98
CA ASN A 305 7.95 32.63 17.98
C ASN A 305 8.07 31.57 16.88
N VAL A 306 7.02 30.79 16.64
CA VAL A 306 7.00 29.74 15.61
C VAL A 306 7.02 30.35 14.22
N ARG A 307 6.29 31.43 13.98
CA ARG A 307 6.35 32.18 12.71
C ARG A 307 7.75 32.75 12.44
N LYS A 308 8.42 33.29 13.47
CA LYS A 308 9.80 33.78 13.35
C LYS A 308 10.79 32.64 13.08
N LEU A 309 10.65 31.50 13.76
CA LEU A 309 11.48 30.30 13.50
C LEU A 309 11.34 29.81 12.06
N LYS A 310 10.12 29.78 11.50
CA LYS A 310 9.90 29.40 10.08
C LYS A 310 10.56 30.36 9.09
N GLY A 311 10.63 31.65 9.44
CA GLY A 311 11.19 32.71 8.60
C GLY A 311 12.69 32.92 8.73
N MET A 312 13.40 32.10 9.50
CA MET A 312 14.86 32.18 9.62
C MET A 312 15.54 31.89 8.28
N ASN A 313 16.70 32.52 8.05
CA ASN A 313 17.59 32.13 6.97
C ASN A 313 18.47 30.93 7.40
N ASP A 314 19.14 30.30 6.44
CA ASP A 314 19.92 29.09 6.65
C ASP A 314 21.09 29.28 7.64
N ALA A 315 21.72 30.46 7.64
CA ALA A 315 22.85 30.75 8.53
C ALA A 315 22.40 30.88 9.99
N ASP A 316 21.38 31.72 10.26
CA ASP A 316 20.82 31.90 11.60
C ASP A 316 20.20 30.58 12.10
N TRP A 317 19.60 29.79 11.21
CA TRP A 317 19.06 28.47 11.53
C TRP A 317 20.15 27.49 11.96
N SER A 318 21.23 27.38 11.19
CA SER A 318 22.35 26.50 11.53
C SER A 318 22.98 26.90 12.85
N GLU A 319 23.17 28.21 13.09
CA GLU A 319 23.71 28.72 14.34
C GLU A 319 22.80 28.39 15.53
N LEU A 320 21.49 28.58 15.39
CA LEU A 320 20.51 28.23 16.43
C LEU A 320 20.52 26.73 16.74
N VAL A 321 20.53 25.89 15.72
CA VAL A 321 20.55 24.43 15.89
C VAL A 321 21.84 23.98 16.58
N ASP A 322 23.01 24.48 16.16
CA ASP A 322 24.30 24.13 16.77
C ASP A 322 24.35 24.58 18.25
N ALA A 323 23.88 25.80 18.56
CA ALA A 323 23.82 26.31 19.94
C ALA A 323 22.89 25.46 20.83
N ILE A 324 21.69 25.15 20.35
CA ILE A 324 20.72 24.31 21.07
C ILE A 324 21.21 22.85 21.19
N ALA A 325 21.96 22.34 20.20
CA ALA A 325 22.55 21.00 20.28
C ALA A 325 23.61 20.90 21.37
N ALA A 326 24.38 21.97 21.58
CA ALA A 326 25.40 22.04 22.62
C ALA A 326 24.82 22.27 24.03
N GLU A 327 23.89 23.22 24.18
CA GLU A 327 23.46 23.74 25.48
C GLU A 327 21.99 23.42 25.83
N GLY A 328 21.18 23.02 24.86
CA GLY A 328 19.76 22.72 25.04
C GLY A 328 18.99 23.87 25.69
N ASN A 329 18.32 23.60 26.81
CA ASN A 329 17.59 24.63 27.55
C ASN A 329 18.49 25.62 28.30
N ALA A 330 19.81 25.40 28.36
CA ALA A 330 20.76 26.35 28.93
C ALA A 330 21.24 27.41 27.92
N THR A 331 20.91 27.25 26.64
CA THR A 331 21.31 28.17 25.56
C THR A 331 20.99 29.62 25.92
N ASP A 332 21.98 30.50 25.71
CA ASP A 332 21.89 31.92 26.00
C ASP A 332 20.66 32.56 25.33
N LEU A 333 19.88 33.27 26.15
CA LEU A 333 18.70 33.99 25.67
C LEU A 333 19.07 35.22 24.86
N GLY A 334 20.23 35.84 25.11
CA GLY A 334 20.74 36.95 24.29
C GLY A 334 20.94 36.53 22.83
N LEU A 335 21.61 35.39 22.63
CA LEU A 335 21.78 34.76 21.32
C LEU A 335 20.43 34.49 20.64
N ILE A 336 19.47 33.87 21.34
CA ILE A 336 18.15 33.55 20.77
C ILE A 336 17.39 34.83 20.39
N LYS A 337 17.40 35.86 21.25
CA LYS A 337 16.80 37.16 20.96
C LYS A 337 17.42 37.79 19.70
N ARG A 338 18.75 37.72 19.55
CA ARG A 338 19.46 38.23 18.38
C ARG A 338 19.06 37.49 17.10
N LEU A 339 19.09 36.16 17.11
CA LEU A 339 18.78 35.34 15.94
C LEU A 339 17.31 35.48 15.49
N LEU A 340 16.38 35.61 16.45
CA LEU A 340 14.97 35.81 16.16
C LEU A 340 14.56 37.28 16.02
N ARG A 341 15.51 38.23 16.14
CA ARG A 341 15.27 39.68 16.07
C ARG A 341 14.18 40.13 17.04
N LEU A 342 14.30 39.71 18.30
CA LEU A 342 13.36 40.05 19.37
C LEU A 342 13.72 41.36 20.06
N GLU A 343 12.72 42.15 20.41
CA GLU A 343 12.87 43.40 21.15
C GLU A 343 13.11 43.16 22.66
N GLU A 344 13.57 44.20 23.36
CA GLU A 344 13.64 44.19 24.83
C GLU A 344 12.24 43.97 25.43
N GLY A 345 12.13 43.05 26.39
CA GLY A 345 10.85 42.62 26.97
C GLY A 345 10.22 41.36 26.37
N GLN A 346 10.72 40.84 25.24
CA GLN A 346 10.19 39.61 24.60
C GLN A 346 10.81 38.31 25.14
N GLU A 347 11.06 38.22 26.44
CA GLU A 347 11.75 37.07 27.08
C GLU A 347 10.95 35.77 27.02
N ALA A 348 9.64 35.87 27.22
CA ALA A 348 8.74 34.72 27.13
C ALA A 348 8.76 34.10 25.73
N GLU A 349 8.86 34.92 24.68
CA GLU A 349 8.93 34.46 23.29
C GLU A 349 10.25 33.72 23.01
N ALA A 350 11.37 34.26 23.50
CA ALA A 350 12.69 33.62 23.40
C ALA A 350 12.72 32.28 24.15
N LEU A 351 12.17 32.22 25.36
CA LEU A 351 12.05 31.00 26.16
C LEU A 351 11.21 29.92 25.45
N ALA A 352 10.08 30.31 24.87
CA ALA A 352 9.21 29.41 24.13
C ALA A 352 9.91 28.87 22.86
N ALA A 353 10.62 29.72 22.12
CA ALA A 353 11.42 29.31 20.98
C ALA A 353 12.52 28.31 21.37
N ARG A 354 13.26 28.59 22.44
CA ARG A 354 14.29 27.69 22.99
C ARG A 354 13.73 26.32 23.35
N ALA A 355 12.59 26.29 24.04
CA ALA A 355 11.95 25.04 24.46
C ALA A 355 11.46 24.20 23.27
N ASN A 356 10.83 24.84 22.29
CA ASN A 356 10.41 24.18 21.04
C ASN A 356 11.62 23.62 20.29
N MET A 357 12.67 24.42 20.08
CA MET A 357 13.88 23.99 19.39
C MET A 357 14.64 22.89 20.13
N THR A 358 14.75 22.95 21.46
CA THR A 358 15.39 21.90 22.26
C THR A 358 14.69 20.55 22.07
N THR A 359 13.36 20.56 21.96
CA THR A 359 12.57 19.35 21.69
C THR A 359 12.87 18.78 20.30
N ILE A 360 12.86 19.64 19.28
CA ILE A 360 13.14 19.27 17.88
C ILE A 360 14.56 18.72 17.73
N VAL A 361 15.56 19.43 18.25
CA VAL A 361 16.98 19.07 18.15
C VAL A 361 17.26 17.74 18.85
N LYS A 362 16.76 17.54 20.09
CA LYS A 362 16.95 16.26 20.79
C LYS A 362 16.35 15.07 20.04
N MET A 363 15.17 15.29 19.45
CA MET A 363 14.43 14.27 18.71
C MET A 363 15.11 13.90 17.39
N LEU A 364 15.51 14.90 16.61
CA LEU A 364 15.86 14.69 15.19
C LEU A 364 17.34 14.86 14.89
N HIS A 365 18.06 15.72 15.61
CA HIS A 365 19.34 16.23 15.14
C HIS A 365 20.52 15.34 15.53
N ASP A 366 21.38 15.07 14.55
CA ASP A 366 22.75 14.62 14.70
C ASP A 366 23.63 15.33 13.66
N ARG A 367 24.65 16.05 14.14
CA ARG A 367 25.60 16.83 13.32
C ARG A 367 26.40 15.97 12.34
N SER A 368 26.66 14.72 12.72
CA SER A 368 27.46 13.77 11.95
C SER A 368 26.63 12.93 10.98
N SER A 369 25.31 13.06 11.01
CA SER A 369 24.43 12.23 10.21
C SER A 369 24.60 12.47 8.71
N GLN A 370 24.84 11.37 7.99
CA GLN A 370 24.80 11.30 6.53
C GLN A 370 23.53 10.59 6.02
N MET A 371 22.54 10.38 6.89
CA MET A 371 21.36 9.55 6.61
C MET A 371 20.65 10.00 5.33
N LEU A 372 20.34 11.29 5.16
CA LEU A 372 19.63 11.80 3.99
C LEU A 372 20.42 11.58 2.69
N ASP A 373 21.73 11.84 2.70
CA ASP A 373 22.56 11.68 1.51
C ASP A 373 22.65 10.20 1.10
N MET A 374 22.90 9.33 2.07
CA MET A 374 22.97 7.87 1.84
C MET A 374 21.62 7.32 1.39
N LEU A 375 20.52 7.79 1.99
CA LEU A 375 19.16 7.41 1.64
C LEU A 375 18.84 7.81 0.19
N LEU A 376 19.08 9.06 -0.20
CA LEU A 376 18.83 9.52 -1.56
C LEU A 376 19.71 8.78 -2.57
N ALA A 377 20.98 8.53 -2.25
CA ALA A 377 21.88 7.76 -3.11
C ALA A 377 21.39 6.32 -3.31
N ALA A 378 20.97 5.65 -2.24
CA ALA A 378 20.42 4.29 -2.29
C ALA A 378 19.10 4.25 -3.08
N LEU A 379 18.20 5.20 -2.85
CA LEU A 379 16.94 5.30 -3.60
C LEU A 379 17.19 5.52 -5.10
N LYS A 380 18.15 6.38 -5.48
CA LYS A 380 18.55 6.58 -6.89
C LYS A 380 19.10 5.32 -7.56
N GLN A 381 19.74 4.45 -6.79
CA GLN A 381 20.26 3.17 -7.26
C GLN A 381 19.17 2.09 -7.35
N GLY A 382 17.95 2.38 -6.92
CA GLY A 382 16.86 1.43 -6.89
C GLY A 382 16.99 0.44 -5.74
N CYS A 383 17.46 0.88 -4.57
CA CYS A 383 17.45 0.05 -3.36
C CYS A 383 16.12 0.17 -2.60
N ILE A 384 15.84 -0.86 -1.80
CA ILE A 384 14.86 -0.85 -0.71
C ILE A 384 15.56 -0.30 0.53
N CYS A 385 15.15 0.89 0.95
CA CYS A 385 15.62 1.58 2.13
C CYS A 385 14.62 1.36 3.27
N VAL A 386 15.02 0.62 4.30
CA VAL A 386 14.20 0.43 5.50
C VAL A 386 14.66 1.39 6.58
N VAL A 387 13.77 2.28 7.02
CA VAL A 387 14.00 3.23 8.10
C VAL A 387 13.29 2.71 9.34
N ASP A 388 14.07 2.19 10.27
CA ASP A 388 13.59 1.62 11.52
C ASP A 388 13.17 2.72 12.50
N VAL A 389 11.86 2.91 12.64
CA VAL A 389 11.28 3.88 13.56
C VAL A 389 10.70 3.22 14.81
N SER A 390 10.98 1.93 15.03
CA SER A 390 10.42 1.15 16.15
C SER A 390 10.84 1.63 17.53
N GLN A 391 12.00 2.28 17.65
CA GLN A 391 12.48 2.87 18.89
C GLN A 391 11.94 4.31 19.11
N LEU A 392 11.25 4.89 18.12
CA LEU A 392 10.64 6.22 18.24
C LEU A 392 9.23 6.11 18.79
N ARG A 393 8.88 6.99 19.73
CA ARG A 393 7.54 7.03 20.29
C ARG A 393 6.60 7.86 19.41
N GLY A 394 5.49 7.27 18.99
CA GLY A 394 4.32 7.96 18.43
C GLY A 394 4.65 9.07 17.42
N SER A 395 4.44 10.33 17.83
CA SER A 395 4.61 11.51 16.97
C SER A 395 6.02 11.68 16.40
N SER A 396 7.07 11.23 17.10
CA SER A 396 8.45 11.38 16.61
C SER A 396 8.70 10.58 15.32
N ALA A 397 8.12 9.39 15.20
CA ALA A 397 8.21 8.57 13.98
C ALA A 397 7.53 9.27 12.80
N LEU A 398 6.36 9.87 13.03
CA LEU A 398 5.62 10.62 12.01
C LEU A 398 6.37 11.88 11.56
N VAL A 399 6.97 12.62 12.49
CA VAL A 399 7.77 13.82 12.18
C VAL A 399 8.98 13.45 11.32
N LEU A 400 9.74 12.42 11.71
CA LEU A 400 10.90 11.96 10.96
C LEU A 400 10.50 11.51 9.55
N SER A 401 9.45 10.68 9.45
CA SER A 401 8.93 10.19 8.17
C SER A 401 8.47 11.34 7.27
N GLY A 402 7.72 12.30 7.83
CA GLY A 402 7.25 13.49 7.13
C GLY A 402 8.40 14.35 6.60
N LEU A 403 9.46 14.54 7.39
CA LEU A 403 10.64 15.30 6.96
C LEU A 403 11.38 14.63 5.80
N ILE A 404 11.62 13.32 5.90
CA ILE A 404 12.29 12.55 4.86
C ILE A 404 11.49 12.59 3.55
N LEU A 405 10.18 12.34 3.63
CA LEU A 405 9.30 12.34 2.46
C LEU A 405 9.17 13.73 1.84
N ASN A 406 9.06 14.78 2.66
CA ASN A 406 9.06 16.16 2.17
C ASN A 406 10.39 16.48 1.46
N HIS A 407 11.53 16.06 2.02
CA HIS A 407 12.83 16.28 1.38
C HIS A 407 12.93 15.59 0.00
N ILE A 408 12.51 14.33 -0.11
CA ILE A 408 12.45 13.60 -1.40
C ILE A 408 11.52 14.33 -2.38
N PHE A 409 10.36 14.78 -1.92
CA PHE A 409 9.39 15.49 -2.74
C PHE A 409 9.95 16.83 -3.27
N GLN A 410 10.56 17.65 -2.41
CA GLN A 410 11.17 18.92 -2.79
C GLN A 410 12.30 18.71 -3.80
N HIS A 411 13.19 17.74 -3.55
CA HIS A 411 14.23 17.37 -4.53
C HIS A 411 13.61 17.02 -5.88
N ASN A 412 12.58 16.18 -5.92
CA ASN A 412 11.91 15.81 -7.17
C ASN A 412 11.23 17.01 -7.85
N GLN A 413 10.61 17.90 -7.10
CA GLN A 413 9.98 19.10 -7.62
C GLN A 413 11.01 20.05 -8.27
N GLU A 414 12.15 20.25 -7.61
CA GLU A 414 13.25 21.07 -8.14
C GLU A 414 13.91 20.45 -9.37
N GLN A 415 14.09 19.13 -9.39
CA GLN A 415 14.69 18.44 -10.53
C GLN A 415 13.75 18.39 -11.74
N PHE A 416 12.45 18.36 -11.51
CA PHE A 416 11.45 18.27 -12.58
C PHE A 416 11.49 19.47 -13.54
N THR A 417 11.89 20.65 -13.07
CA THR A 417 11.96 21.87 -13.88
C THR A 417 13.29 22.02 -14.65
N ARG A 418 14.27 21.15 -14.41
CA ARG A 418 15.59 21.21 -15.05
C ARG A 418 15.57 20.63 -16.47
N ALA A 419 16.53 21.05 -17.30
CA ALA A 419 16.69 20.54 -18.66
C ALA A 419 16.98 19.03 -18.69
N GLU A 420 17.81 18.56 -17.74
CA GLU A 420 18.13 17.16 -17.51
C GLU A 420 17.71 16.77 -16.08
N PRO A 421 16.46 16.32 -15.88
CA PRO A 421 15.94 15.99 -14.55
C PRO A 421 16.61 14.77 -13.92
N ASP A 422 17.12 14.94 -12.70
CA ASP A 422 17.59 13.86 -11.82
C ASP A 422 16.58 13.55 -10.70
N THR A 423 15.29 13.43 -11.09
CA THR A 423 14.23 13.01 -10.16
C THR A 423 14.44 11.56 -9.72
N ILE A 424 13.99 11.22 -8.51
CA ILE A 424 14.14 9.91 -7.87
C ILE A 424 12.75 9.25 -7.82
N PRO A 425 12.44 8.33 -8.74
CA PRO A 425 11.22 7.54 -8.66
C PRO A 425 11.24 6.74 -7.36
N THR A 426 10.28 7.01 -6.48
CA THR A 426 10.26 6.44 -5.12
C THR A 426 8.89 5.84 -4.81
N ILE A 427 8.90 4.62 -4.30
CA ILE A 427 7.74 3.99 -3.64
C ILE A 427 7.88 4.24 -2.15
N ALA A 428 6.92 4.93 -1.54
CA ALA A 428 6.85 5.10 -0.10
C ALA A 428 5.81 4.15 0.52
N VAL A 429 6.24 3.39 1.53
CA VAL A 429 5.40 2.51 2.35
C VAL A 429 5.20 3.15 3.72
N ILE A 430 3.94 3.40 4.07
CA ILE A 430 3.56 4.01 5.35
C ILE A 430 2.70 3.00 6.11
N GLU A 431 3.31 2.45 7.14
CA GLU A 431 2.64 1.65 8.16
C GLU A 431 1.71 2.51 9.03
N GLU A 432 0.67 1.90 9.59
CA GLU A 432 -0.29 2.56 10.51
C GLU A 432 -0.86 3.89 9.97
N ALA A 433 -1.20 3.93 8.69
CA ALA A 433 -1.53 5.15 7.97
C ALA A 433 -2.78 5.88 8.48
N GLN A 434 -3.62 5.24 9.28
CA GLN A 434 -4.73 5.93 9.97
C GLN A 434 -4.24 6.97 10.97
N SER A 435 -3.03 6.81 11.53
CA SER A 435 -2.40 7.82 12.39
C SER A 435 -2.07 9.11 11.61
N VAL A 436 -1.91 9.00 10.30
CA VAL A 436 -1.58 10.10 9.38
C VAL A 436 -2.84 10.61 8.65
N LEU A 437 -3.76 9.73 8.30
CA LEU A 437 -4.91 10.01 7.43
C LEU A 437 -6.26 10.13 8.16
N GLY A 438 -6.29 9.92 9.47
CA GLY A 438 -7.52 9.96 10.26
C GLY A 438 -8.12 11.38 10.38
N PRO A 439 -9.42 11.50 10.70
CA PRO A 439 -10.08 12.81 10.86
C PRO A 439 -9.46 13.71 11.94
N GLY A 440 -8.83 13.11 12.96
CA GLY A 440 -8.05 13.79 14.00
C GLY A 440 -6.54 13.87 13.70
N GLY A 441 -6.07 13.23 12.63
CA GLY A 441 -4.72 13.36 12.10
C GLY A 441 -4.62 14.69 11.37
N GLY A 442 -4.55 15.79 12.13
CA GLY A 442 -4.33 17.16 11.65
C GLY A 442 -4.98 17.45 10.31
N SER A 443 -6.27 17.77 10.31
CA SER A 443 -7.00 18.32 9.15
C SER A 443 -6.37 19.59 8.54
N GLY A 444 -5.28 20.12 9.12
CA GLY A 444 -4.44 21.20 8.60
C GLY A 444 -2.93 20.90 8.51
N ALA A 445 -2.47 19.65 8.62
CA ALA A 445 -1.04 19.34 8.53
C ALA A 445 -0.55 19.36 7.06
N GLU A 446 0.04 20.47 6.63
CA GLU A 446 0.81 20.61 5.38
C GLU A 446 1.86 19.51 5.05
N PRO A 447 2.49 18.78 6.01
CA PRO A 447 3.52 17.76 5.72
C PRO A 447 3.08 16.64 4.78
N TRP A 448 1.76 16.40 4.71
CA TRP A 448 1.14 15.27 4.02
C TRP A 448 0.45 15.68 2.72
N ARG A 449 0.59 16.95 2.29
CA ARG A 449 -0.07 17.52 1.11
C ARG A 449 0.16 16.70 -0.18
N TRP A 450 1.30 16.02 -0.29
CA TRP A 450 1.62 15.13 -1.40
C TRP A 450 0.76 13.85 -1.46
N LEU A 451 0.15 13.40 -0.35
CA LEU A 451 -0.91 12.36 -0.36
C LEU A 451 -2.11 12.78 -1.21
N ARG A 452 -2.40 14.09 -1.27
CA ARG A 452 -3.43 14.69 -2.13
C ARG A 452 -2.88 15.06 -3.52
N CYS A 453 -1.65 15.57 -3.61
CA CYS A 453 -1.09 16.15 -4.85
C CYS A 453 -0.47 15.17 -5.86
N GLY A 454 -0.11 13.93 -5.48
CA GLY A 454 0.60 12.98 -6.34
C GLY A 454 -0.18 12.41 -7.56
N ALA A 455 -1.19 13.12 -8.06
CA ALA A 455 -1.92 12.81 -9.31
C ALA A 455 -2.44 14.08 -10.02
N LEU A 456 -2.20 15.28 -9.48
CA LEU A 456 -3.00 16.47 -9.75
C LEU A 456 -2.14 17.68 -10.15
N HIS A 457 -1.26 17.52 -11.15
CA HIS A 457 -0.74 18.65 -11.93
C HIS A 457 -0.56 18.23 -13.40
N CYS A 458 -1.70 17.94 -14.04
CA CYS A 458 -1.81 18.06 -15.50
C CYS A 458 -2.30 19.48 -15.80
N MET A 459 -1.39 20.45 -15.91
CA MET A 459 -1.71 21.73 -16.56
C MET A 459 -1.60 21.54 -18.07
N GLY A 460 -2.75 21.57 -18.74
CA GLY A 460 -2.88 21.78 -20.17
C GLY A 460 -3.93 22.86 -20.37
N GLU A 461 -3.51 23.98 -20.94
CA GLU A 461 -4.30 25.14 -21.28
C GLU A 461 -5.44 24.80 -22.26
N GLY A 462 -6.59 25.49 -22.12
CA GLY A 462 -7.58 25.68 -23.19
C GLY A 462 -8.92 24.96 -23.04
N GLY A 463 -9.85 25.51 -22.26
CA GLY A 463 -11.28 25.12 -22.27
C GLY A 463 -12.01 25.50 -20.99
N PRO A 464 -13.28 25.97 -21.05
CA PRO A 464 -13.86 26.86 -20.05
C PRO A 464 -14.01 26.23 -18.67
N GLN A 465 -13.68 27.07 -17.69
CA GLN A 465 -13.63 26.84 -16.26
C GLN A 465 -15.02 26.48 -15.70
N VAL A 466 -15.24 25.22 -15.34
CA VAL A 466 -16.22 24.85 -14.33
C VAL A 466 -15.43 24.60 -13.05
N ARG A 467 -15.50 25.56 -12.12
CA ARG A 467 -15.00 25.39 -10.75
C ARG A 467 -15.74 24.18 -10.14
N PRO A 468 -15.06 23.10 -9.71
CA PRO A 468 -15.63 22.27 -8.66
C PRO A 468 -15.47 23.07 -7.36
N GLY A 469 -16.59 23.39 -6.72
CA GLY A 469 -16.59 24.12 -5.45
C GLY A 469 -15.72 23.39 -4.42
N CYS A 470 -14.98 24.18 -3.65
CA CYS A 470 -14.64 23.80 -2.28
C CYS A 470 -15.97 23.51 -1.55
N GLY A 471 -16.27 22.22 -1.40
CA GLY A 471 -17.22 21.71 -0.44
C GLY A 471 -16.44 20.90 0.57
N ASP A 472 -16.50 21.31 1.83
CA ASP A 472 -16.17 20.46 2.97
C ASP A 472 -17.13 19.27 2.98
N ASP A 473 -16.78 18.19 2.27
CA ASP A 473 -17.51 16.93 2.37
C ASP A 473 -17.07 16.20 3.64
N HIS A 474 -17.75 16.56 4.74
CA HIS A 474 -18.08 15.61 5.79
C HIS A 474 -18.85 14.45 5.17
N THR A 475 -18.17 13.36 4.78
CA THR A 475 -18.77 12.03 4.59
C THR A 475 -17.68 10.98 4.33
N ALA A 476 -16.94 10.63 5.38
CA ALA A 476 -16.59 9.23 5.57
C ALA A 476 -17.90 8.51 5.95
N ALA A 477 -18.72 8.21 4.94
CA ALA A 477 -19.92 7.41 5.14
C ALA A 477 -19.48 6.02 5.59
N GLY A 478 -19.78 5.73 6.86
CA GLY A 478 -19.64 4.42 7.44
C GLY A 478 -20.41 3.40 6.63
N VAL A 479 -19.68 2.43 6.09
CA VAL A 479 -20.27 1.13 5.76
C VAL A 479 -20.07 0.29 7.02
N ASP A 480 -21.17 0.10 7.73
CA ASP A 480 -21.30 -0.77 8.90
C ASP A 480 -21.10 -2.23 8.42
N LEU A 481 -19.85 -2.67 8.39
CA LEU A 481 -19.47 -4.07 8.20
C LEU A 481 -18.73 -4.51 9.48
N TYR A 482 -19.49 -5.17 10.35
CA TYR A 482 -19.08 -5.79 11.63
C TYR A 482 -18.65 -4.84 12.76
N ARG A 483 -19.53 -4.69 13.76
CA ARG A 483 -19.20 -4.24 15.12
C ARG A 483 -18.24 -5.27 15.77
N ASP A 484 -16.93 -5.02 15.75
CA ASP A 484 -15.93 -5.40 16.78
C ASP A 484 -14.49 -4.96 16.37
N PRO A 485 -13.51 -4.87 17.29
CA PRO A 485 -12.67 -3.68 17.52
C PRO A 485 -11.60 -3.43 16.44
N GLU A 486 -11.36 -2.12 16.24
CA GLU A 486 -10.35 -1.42 15.44
C GLU A 486 -9.50 -2.23 14.43
N PRO A 487 -9.80 -2.14 13.12
CA PRO A 487 -8.90 -2.63 12.08
C PRO A 487 -7.70 -1.68 11.88
N GLY A 488 -6.48 -2.13 12.24
CA GLY A 488 -5.23 -1.46 11.89
C GLY A 488 -5.00 -1.45 10.37
N ARG A 489 -4.76 -0.28 9.79
CA ARG A 489 -4.71 -0.05 8.33
C ARG A 489 -3.25 0.14 7.88
N GLN A 490 -2.85 -0.49 6.77
CA GLN A 490 -1.57 -0.20 6.11
C GLN A 490 -1.78 0.51 4.78
N LEU A 491 -1.01 1.56 4.53
CA LEU A 491 -1.01 2.27 3.26
C LEU A 491 0.22 1.85 2.45
N VAL A 492 0.00 1.39 1.22
CA VAL A 492 1.08 0.98 0.32
C VAL A 492 0.95 1.74 -0.97
N ARG A 493 1.49 2.96 -1.13
CA ARG A 493 1.01 3.77 -2.27
C ARG A 493 1.04 5.27 -2.23
N LEU A 494 2.20 5.90 -2.45
CA LEU A 494 2.26 7.08 -3.33
C LEU A 494 3.42 6.99 -4.33
N PRO A 495 3.18 7.02 -5.66
CA PRO A 495 4.20 7.49 -6.58
C PRO A 495 4.54 8.95 -6.23
N LEU A 496 5.81 9.24 -5.96
CA LEU A 496 6.33 10.61 -5.96
C LEU A 496 6.76 11.07 -7.36
N ASP A 497 6.30 10.36 -8.41
CA ASP A 497 6.54 10.72 -9.81
C ASP A 497 5.39 11.57 -10.36
N LEU A 498 5.72 12.64 -11.07
CA LEU A 498 4.78 13.64 -11.61
C LEU A 498 4.11 13.17 -12.91
N ARG A 499 4.14 11.87 -13.24
CA ARG A 499 3.51 11.31 -14.45
C ARG A 499 2.85 9.95 -14.21
N SER A 500 1.58 9.84 -14.63
CA SER A 500 1.03 8.62 -15.24
C SER A 500 -0.29 8.95 -15.97
N ARG A 501 -0.26 9.02 -17.31
CA ARG A 501 -1.43 8.72 -18.15
C ARG A 501 -1.27 7.27 -18.64
N PRO A 502 -2.33 6.46 -18.74
CA PRO A 502 -2.30 5.24 -19.54
C PRO A 502 -2.43 5.58 -21.03
N ASP A 503 -1.62 4.93 -21.85
CA ASP A 503 -1.58 5.06 -23.30
C ASP A 503 -2.92 4.66 -23.96
N GLY A 504 -3.39 5.51 -24.88
CA GLY A 504 -4.39 5.16 -25.89
C GLY A 504 -3.71 4.79 -27.20
N PRO A 505 -4.41 4.12 -28.14
CA PRO A 505 -3.78 3.52 -29.31
C PRO A 505 -3.23 4.58 -30.28
N GLU A 506 -2.03 4.31 -30.79
CA GLU A 506 -1.25 5.11 -31.72
C GLU A 506 -1.98 5.30 -33.06
N ALA A 507 -2.10 6.55 -33.51
CA ALA A 507 -2.28 6.90 -34.92
C ALA A 507 -0.89 7.19 -35.49
N GLY A 508 -0.54 6.48 -36.57
CA GLY A 508 0.83 6.38 -37.05
C GLY A 508 1.38 7.60 -37.75
N GLU A 509 2.72 7.66 -37.82
CA GLU A 509 3.47 8.46 -38.79
C GLU A 509 4.88 7.86 -39.03
N GLN A 510 5.37 8.07 -40.24
CA GLN A 510 6.50 7.40 -40.92
C GLN A 510 7.91 7.91 -40.53
N PRO A 511 8.99 7.20 -40.92
CA PRO A 511 10.29 7.29 -40.25
C PRO A 511 11.20 8.39 -40.80
N LEU A 512 11.90 9.09 -39.90
CA LEU A 512 12.99 10.01 -40.24
C LEU A 512 14.37 9.43 -39.85
N GLN A 513 15.30 9.63 -40.77
CA GLN A 513 16.58 8.95 -40.94
C GLN A 513 17.60 9.23 -39.81
N ARG A 514 18.39 8.20 -39.48
CA ARG A 514 19.55 8.24 -38.58
C ARG A 514 20.78 8.87 -39.26
N ARG A 515 21.59 9.61 -38.49
CA ARG A 515 23.03 9.81 -38.71
C ARG A 515 23.82 9.55 -37.40
N PRO A 516 25.12 9.16 -37.49
CA PRO A 516 25.78 8.33 -36.49
C PRO A 516 26.56 9.11 -35.42
N ALA A 517 26.91 8.34 -34.38
CA ALA A 517 27.57 8.71 -33.13
C ALA A 517 28.97 9.34 -33.28
N GLN A 518 29.37 10.09 -32.24
CA GLN A 518 30.77 10.36 -31.90
C GLN A 518 31.05 10.00 -30.43
N LEU A 519 32.24 9.42 -30.24
CA LEU A 519 32.76 8.73 -29.06
C LEU A 519 33.57 9.64 -28.13
N ALA A 520 33.56 9.25 -26.84
CA ALA A 520 34.62 9.40 -25.81
C ALA A 520 34.82 10.79 -25.14
N PRO A 521 35.39 10.89 -23.90
CA PRO A 521 36.20 9.88 -23.20
C PRO A 521 35.89 9.61 -21.71
N GLU A 522 36.57 8.55 -21.24
CA GLU A 522 36.68 8.03 -19.89
C GLU A 522 37.01 9.11 -18.83
N ARG A 523 36.37 8.98 -17.66
CA ARG A 523 36.91 9.49 -16.40
C ARG A 523 36.86 8.40 -15.35
N THR A 524 38.05 7.93 -15.01
CA THR A 524 38.41 7.17 -13.82
C THR A 524 38.36 8.08 -12.61
N ASP A 525 37.50 7.76 -11.64
CA ASP A 525 37.70 8.13 -10.23
C ASP A 525 36.96 7.09 -9.35
N PRO A 526 37.59 6.57 -8.27
CA PRO A 526 37.03 5.47 -7.50
C PRO A 526 35.88 5.96 -6.60
N ARG A 527 34.73 5.31 -6.72
CA ARG A 527 33.51 5.64 -5.95
C ARG A 527 33.63 5.14 -4.50
N PRO A 528 33.01 5.82 -3.52
CA PRO A 528 33.02 5.45 -2.10
C PRO A 528 32.40 4.08 -1.77
N CYS A 529 31.78 3.40 -2.74
CA CYS A 529 31.15 2.09 -2.55
C CYS A 529 32.15 0.91 -2.46
N CYS A 530 33.39 1.06 -2.94
CA CYS A 530 34.38 -0.03 -2.91
C CYS A 530 34.75 -0.48 -1.48
N VAL A 531 34.61 0.39 -0.47
CA VAL A 531 34.93 0.06 0.93
C VAL A 531 33.88 -0.87 1.53
N LEU A 532 32.60 -0.67 1.20
CA LEU A 532 31.49 -1.54 1.63
C LEU A 532 31.49 -2.88 0.86
N GLU A 533 31.85 -2.86 -0.42
CA GLU A 533 31.96 -4.06 -1.25
C GLU A 533 33.11 -5.00 -0.80
N GLN A 534 34.25 -4.44 -0.39
CA GLN A 534 35.37 -5.23 0.14
C GLN A 534 35.06 -5.88 1.50
N GLN A 535 34.34 -5.18 2.39
CA GLN A 535 33.91 -5.75 3.67
C GLN A 535 32.84 -6.84 3.47
N ARG A 536 31.94 -6.69 2.48
CA ARG A 536 30.91 -7.69 2.12
C ARG A 536 31.51 -9.00 1.58
N ARG A 537 32.52 -8.94 0.71
CA ARG A 537 33.15 -10.15 0.14
C ARG A 537 33.82 -11.05 1.18
N GLN A 538 34.28 -10.51 2.31
CA GLN A 538 34.88 -11.31 3.38
C GLN A 538 33.84 -12.04 4.25
N ALA A 539 32.65 -11.47 4.44
CA ALA A 539 31.59 -12.06 5.27
C ALA A 539 30.79 -13.19 4.57
N ILE A 540 30.62 -13.08 3.24
CA ILE A 540 29.80 -14.01 2.41
C ILE A 540 30.39 -15.44 2.34
N SER A 541 31.65 -15.64 2.69
CA SER A 541 32.31 -16.96 2.64
C SER A 541 31.84 -17.99 3.70
N SER A 542 30.84 -17.69 4.53
CA SER A 542 30.54 -18.46 5.74
C SER A 542 29.07 -18.86 6.01
N VAL A 543 28.15 -18.77 5.05
CA VAL A 543 26.71 -19.07 5.32
C VAL A 543 26.18 -20.30 4.58
N HIS A 544 25.56 -21.20 5.36
CA HIS A 544 24.91 -22.46 4.96
C HIS A 544 23.69 -22.26 4.05
N PRO A 545 23.42 -23.19 3.10
CA PRO A 545 22.21 -23.16 2.27
C PRO A 545 21.05 -23.88 2.96
N GLY A 546 19.93 -23.20 3.19
CA GLY A 546 18.73 -23.89 3.67
C GLY A 546 17.60 -23.02 4.22
N VAL A 547 17.07 -22.08 3.42
CA VAL A 547 15.71 -21.54 3.63
C VAL A 547 15.09 -21.26 2.25
N GLN A 548 13.96 -21.90 1.94
CA GLN A 548 13.12 -21.60 0.78
C GLN A 548 11.93 -20.75 1.26
N PHE A 549 11.62 -19.68 0.53
CA PHE A 549 10.46 -18.79 0.73
C PHE A 549 9.17 -19.41 0.19
#